data_AF-Q75EY7-F1
#
_entry.id   AF-Q75EY7-F1
#
_cell.length_a   1.000
_cell.length_b   1.000
_cell.length_c   1.000
_cell.angle_alpha   90.00
_cell.angle_beta   90.00
_cell.angle_gamma   90.00
#
_symmetry.space_group_name_H-M   'P 1'
#
loop_
_entity.id
_entity.type
_entity.pdbx_description
1 polymer ?
#
loop_
_entity_poly.entity_id
_entity_poly.type
_entity_poly.pdbx_seq_one_letter_code
_entity_poly.pdbx_strand_id
1 'polypeptide(L)'
;MTTKKRPVGKKKFVSFSDDDALSRTGRLPKNLPQHGSPPVYVRRTWQTIPFHLIVLSYWFIKHSNGYDVRKCTWLLVPCQVLYLALQFNPATVYGNKILKLNYALLAVSGVTCILLTIPCMLLVVLFGAPFLEMLDKTWLLSLHCCVLSYPAVYSVLNSDFKVGFFKKYFISIAVGCWISCLAIPLDWDRPWQEWPIPLVVGAQLGAMFGYTFCSQL
;
A
#
# COMPACT_ATOMS: atom_id res chain seq x y z
N MET A 1 58.59 36.46 9.58
CA MET A 1 58.18 35.05 9.81
C MET A 1 56.72 35.04 10.25
N THR A 2 55.81 34.65 9.37
CA THR A 2 54.36 34.54 9.68
C THR A 2 53.89 33.16 9.25
N THR A 3 53.69 32.27 10.22
CA THR A 3 53.22 30.90 10.04
C THR A 3 51.71 30.89 9.82
N LYS A 4 51.28 30.52 8.61
CA LYS A 4 49.86 30.43 8.22
C LYS A 4 49.29 29.07 8.71
N LYS A 5 48.43 29.10 9.74
CA LYS A 5 47.67 27.92 10.22
C LYS A 5 46.72 27.40 9.12
N ARG A 6 46.74 26.09 8.85
CA ARG A 6 45.79 25.40 7.96
C ARG A 6 44.41 25.25 8.62
N PRO A 7 43.30 25.46 7.91
CA PRO A 7 41.96 25.28 8.46
C PRO A 7 41.60 23.79 8.63
N VAL A 8 41.02 23.47 9.78
CA VAL A 8 40.51 22.15 10.17
C VAL A 8 39.36 21.74 9.25
N GLY A 9 39.45 20.54 8.65
CA GLY A 9 38.48 20.02 7.71
C GLY A 9 37.09 19.81 8.33
N LYS A 10 36.05 20.32 7.65
CA LYS A 10 34.64 20.03 7.95
C LYS A 10 34.39 18.51 7.86
N LYS A 11 34.02 17.87 8.98
CA LYS A 11 33.51 16.51 8.99
C LYS A 11 32.22 16.47 8.15
N LYS A 12 32.24 15.79 7.01
CA LYS A 12 31.01 15.50 6.23
C LYS A 12 30.28 14.35 6.94
N PHE A 13 29.10 14.63 7.48
CA PHE A 13 28.16 13.57 7.84
C PHE A 13 27.65 12.93 6.55
N VAL A 14 27.84 11.61 6.42
CA VAL A 14 27.23 10.80 5.36
C VAL A 14 25.84 10.43 5.86
N SER A 15 24.80 11.09 5.37
CA SER A 15 23.41 10.67 5.57
C SER A 15 23.10 9.61 4.53
N PHE A 16 22.79 8.38 4.94
CA PHE A 16 22.27 7.36 4.04
C PHE A 16 20.76 7.59 3.85
N SER A 17 20.40 8.65 3.14
CA SER A 17 19.03 8.80 2.63
C SER A 17 18.95 8.11 1.27
N ASP A 18 18.04 7.15 1.11
CA ASP A 18 17.77 6.48 -0.18
C ASP A 18 17.45 7.50 -1.31
N ASP A 19 17.05 8.72 -0.95
CA ASP A 19 16.82 9.85 -1.87
C ASP A 19 18.08 10.26 -2.66
N ASP A 20 19.28 10.05 -2.14
CA ASP A 20 20.52 10.37 -2.85
C ASP A 20 20.77 9.46 -4.07
N ALA A 21 20.16 8.27 -4.11
CA ALA A 21 20.25 7.40 -5.27
C ALA A 21 19.46 7.98 -6.48
N LEU A 22 18.33 8.63 -6.23
CA LEU A 22 17.50 9.29 -7.24
C LEU A 22 18.16 10.56 -7.78
N SER A 23 18.81 11.35 -6.92
CA SER A 23 19.50 12.58 -7.32
C SER A 23 20.77 12.30 -8.15
N ARG A 24 21.46 11.19 -7.86
CA ARG A 24 22.69 10.78 -8.57
C ARG A 24 22.42 10.14 -9.93
N THR A 25 21.35 9.36 -10.08
CA THR A 25 21.03 8.69 -11.35
C THR A 25 20.71 9.68 -12.48
N GLY A 26 20.18 10.86 -12.16
CA GLY A 26 19.95 11.93 -13.14
C GLY A 26 21.20 12.65 -13.64
N ARG A 27 22.36 12.51 -12.97
CA ARG A 27 23.63 13.18 -13.36
C ARG A 27 24.64 12.27 -14.06
N LEU A 28 24.38 10.97 -14.12
CA LEU A 28 25.29 10.04 -14.78
C LEU A 28 25.18 10.15 -16.31
N PRO A 29 26.31 10.23 -17.04
CA PRO A 29 26.31 10.15 -18.49
C PRO A 29 25.57 8.88 -18.93
N LYS A 30 24.72 8.99 -19.97
CA LYS A 30 23.91 7.88 -20.51
C LYS A 30 24.71 6.61 -20.86
N ASN A 31 26.04 6.72 -20.97
CA ASN A 31 26.95 5.67 -21.40
C ASN A 31 27.67 4.93 -20.26
N LEU A 32 27.43 5.24 -18.97
CA LEU A 32 27.94 4.39 -17.88
C LEU A 32 26.98 3.22 -17.62
N PRO A 33 27.49 1.97 -17.50
CA PRO A 33 26.67 0.87 -17.02
C PRO A 33 26.16 1.22 -15.62
N GLN A 34 24.87 1.50 -15.51
CA GLN A 34 24.21 1.73 -14.23
C GLN A 34 24.19 0.38 -13.50
N HIS A 35 25.22 0.13 -12.70
CA HIS A 35 25.30 -1.09 -11.88
C HIS A 35 24.37 -1.06 -10.64
N GLY A 36 23.50 -0.04 -10.55
CA GLY A 36 22.43 0.02 -9.57
C GLY A 36 21.10 -0.41 -10.18
N SER A 37 20.33 -1.22 -9.46
CA SER A 37 18.98 -1.60 -9.89
C SER A 37 18.15 -0.33 -10.17
N PRO A 38 17.44 -0.23 -11.30
CA PRO A 38 16.82 1.01 -11.77
C PRO A 38 15.78 1.55 -10.76
N PRO A 39 15.75 2.85 -10.45
CA PRO A 39 14.86 3.38 -9.41
C PRO A 39 13.38 3.10 -9.72
N VAL A 40 12.56 2.88 -8.69
CA VAL A 40 11.12 2.63 -8.84
C VAL A 40 10.34 3.63 -8.03
N TYR A 41 9.42 4.34 -8.66
CA TYR A 41 8.56 5.31 -8.00
C TYR A 41 7.22 5.41 -8.71
N VAL A 42 6.20 5.83 -7.98
CA VAL A 42 4.87 6.11 -8.52
C VAL A 42 4.73 7.61 -8.68
N ARG A 43 4.53 8.12 -9.90
CA ARG A 43 4.37 9.57 -10.15
C ARG A 43 3.13 10.09 -9.44
N ARG A 44 3.27 11.12 -8.60
CA ARG A 44 2.13 11.75 -7.96
C ARG A 44 1.31 12.50 -9.01
N THR A 45 0.13 11.98 -9.30
CA THR A 45 -0.82 12.54 -10.27
C THR A 45 -2.21 12.44 -9.66
N TRP A 46 -3.17 13.27 -10.08
CA TRP A 46 -4.57 13.12 -9.63
C TRP A 46 -5.15 11.72 -9.89
N GLN A 47 -4.60 11.01 -10.89
CA GLN A 47 -4.94 9.63 -11.21
C GLN A 47 -4.47 8.60 -10.16
N THR A 48 -3.55 8.93 -9.25
CA THR A 48 -3.13 7.98 -8.20
C THR A 48 -4.06 7.99 -6.99
N ILE A 49 -5.10 8.81 -7.00
CA ILE A 49 -6.08 8.88 -5.92
C ILE A 49 -7.15 7.80 -6.19
N PRO A 50 -7.30 6.79 -5.31
CA PRO A 50 -8.24 5.70 -5.53
C PRO A 50 -9.69 6.11 -5.18
N PHE A 51 -10.30 6.96 -6.02
CA PHE A 51 -11.65 7.50 -5.79
C PHE A 51 -12.73 6.41 -5.63
N HIS A 52 -12.53 5.23 -6.24
CA HIS A 52 -13.44 4.10 -6.08
C HIS A 52 -13.57 3.63 -4.64
N LEU A 53 -12.54 3.82 -3.80
CA LEU A 53 -12.61 3.48 -2.38
C LEU A 53 -13.58 4.39 -1.63
N ILE A 54 -13.60 5.69 -1.93
CA ILE A 54 -14.53 6.64 -1.32
C ILE A 54 -15.98 6.24 -1.65
N VAL A 55 -16.23 5.95 -2.92
CA VAL A 55 -17.55 5.53 -3.40
C VAL A 55 -17.96 4.21 -2.75
N LEU A 56 -17.06 3.24 -2.68
CA LEU A 56 -17.34 1.94 -2.09
C LEU A 56 -17.56 2.02 -0.58
N SER A 57 -16.76 2.81 0.16
CA SER A 57 -16.95 3.05 1.58
C SER A 57 -18.28 3.76 1.85
N TYR A 58 -18.64 4.77 1.04
CA TYR A 58 -19.92 5.45 1.16
C TYR A 58 -21.11 4.51 0.91
N TRP A 59 -21.03 3.70 -0.15
CA TRP A 59 -22.02 2.66 -0.43
C TRP A 59 -22.13 1.66 0.73
N PHE A 60 -20.99 1.18 1.23
CA PHE A 60 -20.92 0.20 2.32
C PHE A 60 -21.56 0.72 3.61
N ILE A 61 -21.33 1.99 3.97
CA ILE A 61 -21.86 2.57 5.20
C ILE A 61 -23.35 2.94 5.08
N LYS A 62 -23.80 3.46 3.93
CA LYS A 62 -25.15 4.04 3.78
C LYS A 62 -26.17 3.14 3.12
N HIS A 63 -25.74 2.24 2.25
CA HIS A 63 -26.64 1.48 1.36
C HIS A 63 -26.51 -0.04 1.52
N SER A 64 -25.46 -0.54 2.19
CA SER A 64 -25.30 -1.97 2.41
C SER A 64 -26.29 -2.48 3.46
N ASN A 65 -27.10 -3.47 3.08
CA ASN A 65 -28.00 -4.14 4.02
C ASN A 65 -27.18 -4.90 5.07
N GLY A 66 -27.15 -4.39 6.30
CA GLY A 66 -26.45 -5.02 7.43
C GLY A 66 -24.92 -5.04 7.29
N TYR A 67 -24.33 -4.05 6.59
CA TYR A 67 -22.87 -3.93 6.43
C TYR A 67 -22.22 -5.22 5.91
N ASP A 68 -22.81 -5.82 4.87
CA ASP A 68 -22.34 -7.08 4.29
C ASP A 68 -20.92 -6.97 3.70
N VAL A 69 -19.94 -7.33 4.52
CA VAL A 69 -18.50 -7.25 4.18
C VAL A 69 -18.18 -8.14 2.98
N ARG A 70 -18.88 -9.27 2.79
CA ARG A 70 -18.62 -10.18 1.67
C ARG A 70 -18.92 -9.47 0.36
N LYS A 71 -20.10 -8.87 0.23
CA LYS A 71 -20.47 -8.09 -0.97
C LYS A 71 -19.52 -6.93 -1.21
N CYS A 72 -19.11 -6.23 -0.15
CA CYS A 72 -18.13 -5.15 -0.24
C CYS A 72 -16.79 -5.65 -0.81
N THR A 73 -16.25 -6.77 -0.31
CA THR A 73 -15.02 -7.37 -0.84
C THR A 73 -15.17 -7.84 -2.29
N TRP A 74 -16.29 -8.46 -2.65
CA TRP A 74 -16.55 -8.89 -4.03
C TRP A 74 -16.61 -7.73 -5.02
N LEU A 75 -17.20 -6.60 -4.63
CA LEU A 75 -17.21 -5.37 -5.42
C LEU A 75 -15.81 -4.72 -5.49
N LEU A 76 -15.04 -4.81 -4.41
CA LEU A 76 -13.69 -4.25 -4.35
C LEU A 76 -12.74 -4.91 -5.36
N VAL A 77 -12.81 -6.24 -5.54
CA VAL A 77 -11.90 -7.00 -6.40
C VAL A 77 -11.81 -6.44 -7.83
N PRO A 78 -12.91 -6.34 -8.62
CA PRO A 78 -12.84 -5.78 -9.96
C PRO A 78 -12.43 -4.30 -9.95
N CYS A 79 -12.87 -3.51 -8.96
CA CYS A 79 -12.47 -2.12 -8.83
C CYS A 79 -10.96 -1.96 -8.61
N GLN A 80 -10.32 -2.84 -7.83
CA GLN A 80 -8.88 -2.83 -7.60
C GLN A 80 -8.08 -3.24 -8.84
N VAL A 81 -8.56 -4.22 -9.60
CA VAL A 81 -7.95 -4.60 -10.88
C VAL A 81 -8.05 -3.44 -11.89
N LEU A 82 -9.20 -2.79 -11.98
CA LEU A 82 -9.39 -1.61 -12.84
C LEU A 82 -8.53 -0.42 -12.40
N TYR A 83 -8.47 -0.15 -11.09
CA TYR A 83 -7.60 0.90 -10.54
C TYR A 83 -6.13 0.62 -10.85
N LEU A 84 -5.67 -0.63 -10.69
CA LEU A 84 -4.32 -1.01 -11.10
C LEU A 84 -4.07 -0.74 -12.59
N ALA A 85 -4.94 -1.25 -13.46
CA ALA A 85 -4.72 -1.21 -14.90
C ALA A 85 -4.80 0.21 -15.48
N LEU A 86 -5.76 1.01 -15.03
CA LEU A 86 -6.09 2.32 -15.61
C LEU A 86 -5.39 3.49 -14.94
N GLN A 87 -5.03 3.37 -13.65
CA GLN A 87 -4.58 4.48 -12.82
C GLN A 87 -3.19 4.23 -12.23
N PHE A 88 -3.01 3.15 -11.47
CA PHE A 88 -1.78 2.92 -10.70
C PHE A 88 -0.59 2.52 -11.59
N ASN A 89 -0.74 1.51 -12.45
CA ASN A 89 0.35 1.01 -13.29
C ASN A 89 0.87 2.06 -14.30
N PRO A 90 0.02 2.85 -14.99
CA PRO A 90 0.49 3.96 -15.82
C PRO A 90 1.26 5.05 -15.07
N ALA A 91 1.00 5.21 -13.77
CA ALA A 91 1.73 6.14 -12.91
C ALA A 91 3.06 5.55 -12.38
N THR A 92 3.23 4.22 -12.39
CA THR A 92 4.44 3.56 -11.90
C THR A 92 5.56 3.56 -12.94
N VAL A 93 6.70 4.13 -12.56
CA VAL A 93 7.91 4.20 -13.39
C VAL A 93 8.97 3.26 -12.83
N TYR A 94 9.52 2.44 -13.72
CA TYR A 94 10.66 1.57 -13.44
C TYR A 94 11.87 2.06 -14.27
N GLY A 95 12.85 2.62 -13.58
CA GLY A 95 13.97 3.34 -14.18
C GLY A 95 13.51 4.58 -14.92
N ASN A 96 13.62 4.53 -16.26
CA ASN A 96 13.22 5.62 -17.15
C ASN A 96 11.97 5.28 -17.99
N LYS A 97 11.31 4.15 -17.72
CA LYS A 97 10.17 3.67 -18.50
C LYS A 97 8.94 3.49 -17.61
N ILE A 98 7.77 3.79 -18.15
CA ILE A 98 6.50 3.43 -17.52
C ILE A 98 6.34 1.90 -17.63
N LEU A 99 5.95 1.25 -16.53
CA LEU A 99 5.74 -0.19 -16.51
C LEU A 99 4.59 -0.58 -17.44
N LYS A 100 4.85 -1.50 -18.37
CA LYS A 100 3.80 -2.07 -19.20
C LYS A 100 3.00 -3.08 -18.38
N LEU A 101 1.69 -3.10 -18.61
CA LEU A 101 0.81 -4.06 -17.96
C LEU A 101 1.09 -5.47 -18.50
N ASN A 102 1.57 -6.36 -17.64
CA ASN A 102 1.69 -7.78 -17.91
C ASN A 102 0.45 -8.52 -17.40
N TYR A 103 -0.34 -9.10 -18.33
CA TYR A 103 -1.58 -9.80 -18.00
C TYR A 103 -1.35 -11.11 -17.22
N ALA A 104 -0.28 -11.85 -17.51
CA ALA A 104 0.04 -13.06 -16.75
C ALA A 104 0.35 -12.71 -15.28
N LEU A 105 1.01 -11.57 -15.06
CA LEU A 105 1.33 -11.09 -13.72
C LEU A 105 0.10 -10.64 -12.94
N LEU A 106 -0.99 -10.22 -13.59
CA LEU A 106 -2.26 -9.91 -12.92
C LEU A 106 -2.83 -11.15 -12.22
N ALA A 107 -2.80 -12.31 -12.90
CA ALA A 107 -3.25 -13.56 -12.30
C ALA A 107 -2.32 -14.02 -11.16
N VAL A 108 -1.00 -13.96 -11.37
CA VAL A 108 -0.01 -14.33 -10.35
C VAL A 108 -0.15 -13.47 -9.10
N SER A 109 -0.24 -12.14 -9.26
CA SER A 109 -0.45 -11.21 -8.13
C SER A 109 -1.77 -11.46 -7.41
N GLY A 110 -2.82 -11.92 -8.12
CA GLY A 110 -4.10 -12.31 -7.51
C GLY A 110 -3.95 -13.52 -6.62
N VAL A 111 -3.27 -14.57 -7.12
CA VAL A 111 -2.92 -15.76 -6.33
C VAL A 111 -2.03 -15.38 -5.14
N THR A 112 -1.04 -14.51 -5.34
CA THR A 112 -0.19 -14.00 -4.25
C THR A 112 -1.01 -13.29 -3.17
N CYS A 113 -2.00 -12.46 -3.55
CA CYS A 113 -2.88 -11.80 -2.57
C CYS A 113 -3.71 -12.81 -1.77
N ILE A 114 -4.20 -13.88 -2.41
CA ILE A 114 -4.91 -14.96 -1.71
C ILE A 114 -3.98 -15.68 -0.72
N LEU A 115 -2.75 -16.00 -1.13
CA LEU A 115 -1.77 -16.64 -0.25
C LEU A 115 -1.36 -15.75 0.93
N LEU A 116 -1.26 -14.43 0.71
CA LEU A 116 -0.95 -13.44 1.74
C LEU A 116 -2.08 -13.29 2.79
N THR A 117 -3.29 -13.81 2.53
CA THR A 117 -4.36 -13.79 3.54
C THR A 117 -4.00 -14.60 4.78
N ILE A 118 -3.21 -15.67 4.65
CA ILE A 118 -2.80 -16.52 5.77
C ILE A 118 -1.91 -15.74 6.77
N PRO A 119 -0.76 -15.17 6.36
CA PRO A 119 0.04 -14.36 7.28
C PRO A 119 -0.69 -13.09 7.74
N CYS A 120 -1.53 -12.48 6.90
CA CYS A 120 -2.34 -11.33 7.29
C CYS A 120 -3.33 -11.68 8.41
N MET A 121 -4.00 -12.83 8.31
CA MET A 121 -4.91 -13.34 9.34
C MET A 121 -4.17 -13.62 10.65
N LEU A 122 -2.99 -14.23 10.59
CA LEU A 122 -2.15 -14.46 11.78
C LEU A 122 -1.78 -13.14 12.46
N LEU A 123 -1.42 -12.10 11.69
CA LEU A 123 -1.14 -10.78 12.25
C LEU A 123 -2.40 -10.18 12.90
N VAL A 124 -3.55 -10.24 12.24
CA VAL A 124 -4.81 -9.71 12.77
C VAL A 124 -5.20 -10.42 14.08
N VAL A 125 -5.04 -11.74 14.16
CA VAL A 125 -5.22 -12.52 15.40
C VAL A 125 -4.21 -12.09 16.48
N LEU A 126 -2.94 -11.93 16.14
CA LEU A 126 -1.90 -11.49 17.07
C LEU A 126 -2.19 -10.09 17.65
N PHE A 127 -2.81 -9.20 16.86
CA PHE A 127 -3.25 -7.88 17.29
C PHE A 127 -4.57 -7.87 18.08
N GLY A 128 -5.12 -9.04 18.42
CA GLY A 128 -6.26 -9.18 19.34
C GLY A 128 -7.58 -9.57 18.68
N ALA A 129 -7.58 -10.03 17.43
CA ALA A 129 -8.82 -10.55 16.83
C ALA A 129 -9.27 -11.87 17.49
N PRO A 130 -10.59 -12.14 17.56
CA PRO A 130 -11.13 -13.39 18.08
C PRO A 130 -10.63 -14.58 17.23
N PHE A 131 -9.90 -15.51 17.87
CA PHE A 131 -9.21 -16.59 17.17
C PHE A 131 -10.14 -17.69 16.63
N LEU A 132 -11.17 -18.11 17.36
CA LEU A 132 -11.99 -19.27 16.96
C LEU A 132 -13.44 -18.89 16.61
N GLU A 133 -14.05 -17.98 17.36
CA GLU A 133 -15.49 -17.72 17.26
C GLU A 133 -15.90 -17.03 15.95
N MET A 134 -14.99 -16.25 15.35
CA MET A 134 -15.29 -15.43 14.17
C MET A 134 -14.24 -15.61 13.07
N LEU A 135 -13.70 -16.83 12.91
CA LEU A 135 -12.68 -17.15 11.90
C LEU A 135 -13.09 -16.70 10.49
N ASP A 136 -14.32 -16.97 10.08
CA ASP A 136 -14.83 -16.59 8.76
C ASP A 136 -14.78 -15.07 8.55
N LYS A 137 -15.19 -14.29 9.56
CA LYS A 137 -15.18 -12.83 9.52
C LYS A 137 -13.75 -12.28 9.52
N THR A 138 -12.86 -12.87 10.33
CA THR A 138 -11.45 -12.48 10.44
C THR A 138 -10.68 -12.80 9.16
N TRP A 139 -10.94 -13.96 8.54
CA TRP A 139 -10.38 -14.30 7.24
C TRP A 139 -10.89 -13.36 6.15
N LEU A 140 -12.19 -13.03 6.16
CA LEU A 140 -12.77 -12.08 5.21
C LEU A 140 -12.16 -10.67 5.33
N LEU A 141 -11.88 -10.20 6.54
CA LEU A 141 -11.13 -8.96 6.77
C LEU A 141 -9.72 -9.04 6.18
N SER A 142 -9.02 -10.15 6.43
CA SER A 142 -7.66 -10.38 5.92
C SER A 142 -7.65 -10.39 4.40
N LEU A 143 -8.62 -11.06 3.77
CA LEU A 143 -8.85 -11.02 2.33
C LEU A 143 -9.10 -9.60 1.83
N HIS A 144 -9.95 -8.81 2.50
CA HIS A 144 -10.22 -7.43 2.13
C HIS A 144 -8.95 -6.57 2.15
N CYS A 145 -8.15 -6.67 3.20
CA CYS A 145 -6.85 -5.98 3.31
C CYS A 145 -5.87 -6.40 2.20
N CYS A 146 -5.78 -7.69 1.90
CA CYS A 146 -4.94 -8.19 0.80
C CYS A 146 -5.41 -7.66 -0.56
N VAL A 147 -6.72 -7.62 -0.82
CA VAL A 147 -7.29 -7.05 -2.05
C VAL A 147 -7.02 -5.54 -2.16
N LEU A 148 -7.11 -4.77 -1.06
CA LEU A 148 -6.71 -3.35 -1.04
C LEU A 148 -5.23 -3.14 -1.39
N SER A 149 -4.39 -4.11 -1.02
CA SER A 149 -2.96 -4.08 -1.30
C SER A 149 -2.58 -4.55 -2.71
N TYR A 150 -3.54 -5.02 -3.51
CA TYR A 150 -3.30 -5.63 -4.82
C TYR A 150 -2.44 -4.80 -5.78
N PRO A 151 -2.68 -3.47 -5.97
CA PRO A 151 -1.81 -2.65 -6.82
C PRO A 151 -0.33 -2.61 -6.37
N ALA A 152 -0.11 -2.56 -5.04
CA ALA A 152 1.23 -2.59 -4.47
C ALA A 152 1.88 -3.97 -4.63
N VAL A 153 1.14 -5.08 -4.39
CA VAL A 153 1.63 -6.45 -4.61
C VAL A 153 2.03 -6.66 -6.07
N TYR A 154 1.18 -6.26 -7.02
CA TYR A 154 1.49 -6.34 -8.44
C TYR A 154 2.79 -5.60 -8.77
N SER A 155 2.94 -4.38 -8.25
CA SER A 155 4.11 -3.54 -8.55
C SER A 155 5.39 -4.08 -7.93
N VAL A 156 5.32 -4.69 -6.74
CA VAL A 156 6.45 -5.42 -6.14
C VAL A 156 6.89 -6.56 -7.05
N LEU A 157 5.96 -7.38 -7.55
CA LEU A 157 6.26 -8.50 -8.44
C LEU A 157 6.77 -8.05 -9.81
N ASN A 158 6.29 -6.92 -10.33
CA ASN A 158 6.70 -6.37 -11.64
C ASN A 158 8.04 -5.61 -11.60
N SER A 159 8.53 -5.28 -10.40
CA SER A 159 9.66 -4.37 -10.19
C SER A 159 10.83 -5.01 -9.45
N ASP A 160 11.07 -6.31 -9.67
CA ASP A 160 12.13 -7.10 -9.02
C ASP A 160 12.09 -7.08 -7.48
N PHE A 161 10.89 -7.23 -6.90
CA PHE A 161 10.70 -7.35 -5.45
C PHE A 161 11.24 -6.18 -4.62
N LYS A 162 11.16 -4.96 -5.14
CA LYS A 162 11.54 -3.74 -4.39
C LYS A 162 10.49 -3.34 -3.35
N VAL A 163 10.27 -4.24 -2.39
CA VAL A 163 9.30 -4.10 -1.27
C VAL A 163 9.56 -2.81 -0.48
N GLY A 164 10.81 -2.35 -0.40
CA GLY A 164 11.19 -1.13 0.32
C GLY A 164 10.40 0.12 -0.09
N PHE A 165 10.05 0.26 -1.37
CA PHE A 165 9.24 1.40 -1.85
C PHE A 165 7.76 1.21 -1.55
N PHE A 166 7.26 -0.02 -1.64
CA PHE A 166 5.83 -0.31 -1.49
C PHE A 166 5.41 -0.58 -0.03
N LYS A 167 6.37 -0.74 0.91
CA LYS A 167 6.11 -0.97 2.34
C LYS A 167 5.13 0.05 2.95
N LYS A 168 5.22 1.31 2.51
CA LYS A 168 4.39 2.40 3.03
C LYS A 168 2.89 2.17 2.76
N TYR A 169 2.53 1.59 1.61
CA TYR A 169 1.13 1.27 1.29
C TYR A 169 0.60 0.12 2.18
N PHE A 170 1.39 -0.92 2.41
CA PHE A 170 1.00 -2.01 3.31
C PHE A 170 0.83 -1.52 4.75
N ILE A 171 1.76 -0.68 5.22
CA ILE A 171 1.71 -0.08 6.56
C ILE A 171 0.49 0.84 6.70
N SER A 172 0.18 1.68 5.71
CA SER A 172 -0.96 2.59 5.81
C SER A 172 -2.30 1.84 5.90
N ILE A 173 -2.45 0.73 5.16
CA ILE A 173 -3.62 -0.17 5.25
C ILE A 173 -3.70 -0.78 6.65
N ALA A 174 -2.60 -1.35 7.14
CA ALA A 174 -2.54 -1.99 8.46
C ALA A 174 -2.83 -1.00 9.59
N VAL A 175 -2.25 0.20 9.55
CA VAL A 175 -2.47 1.27 10.54
C VAL A 175 -3.91 1.77 10.48
N GLY A 176 -4.47 2.00 9.29
CA GLY A 176 -5.87 2.41 9.14
C GLY A 176 -6.85 1.37 9.70
N CYS A 177 -6.60 0.09 9.41
CA CYS A 177 -7.34 -1.03 9.98
C CYS A 177 -7.22 -1.07 11.52
N TRP A 178 -6.00 -0.97 12.04
CA TRP A 178 -5.75 -1.05 13.48
C TRP A 178 -6.35 0.13 14.26
N ILE A 179 -6.25 1.36 13.75
CA ILE A 179 -6.84 2.55 14.40
C ILE A 179 -8.37 2.41 14.51
N SER A 180 -9.02 1.82 13.50
CA SER A 180 -10.48 1.64 13.53
C SER A 180 -10.97 0.62 14.57
N CYS A 181 -10.08 -0.22 15.13
CA CYS A 181 -10.43 -1.07 16.26
C CYS A 181 -10.92 -0.26 17.48
N LEU A 182 -10.50 1.01 17.61
CA LEU A 182 -10.95 1.91 18.68
C LEU A 182 -12.47 2.15 18.68
N ALA A 183 -13.15 1.90 17.54
CA ALA A 183 -14.60 2.05 17.44
C ALA A 183 -15.39 0.88 18.04
N ILE A 184 -14.76 -0.28 18.24
CA ILE A 184 -15.40 -1.49 18.78
C ILE A 184 -15.77 -1.31 20.27
N PRO A 185 -14.87 -0.88 21.18
CA PRO A 185 -15.21 -0.74 22.60
C PRO A 185 -16.05 0.50 22.91
N LEU A 186 -16.38 1.32 21.90
CA LEU A 186 -17.20 2.50 22.09
C LEU A 186 -18.66 2.06 22.30
N ASP A 187 -19.15 2.22 23.53
CA ASP A 187 -20.40 1.64 24.05
C ASP A 187 -21.68 2.35 23.53
N TRP A 188 -21.83 2.43 22.20
CA TRP A 188 -22.99 3.06 21.54
C TRP A 188 -23.97 2.04 20.97
N ASP A 189 -23.70 0.74 21.14
CA ASP A 189 -24.51 -0.39 20.65
C ASP A 189 -24.99 -0.20 19.21
N ARG A 190 -24.09 0.25 18.31
CA ARG A 190 -24.43 0.47 16.91
C ARG A 190 -23.99 -0.70 16.04
N PRO A 191 -24.81 -1.11 15.05
CA PRO A 191 -24.48 -2.22 14.16
C PRO A 191 -23.19 -2.00 13.34
N TRP A 192 -22.78 -0.75 13.12
CA TRP A 192 -21.54 -0.46 12.41
C TRP A 192 -20.27 -0.73 13.24
N GLN A 193 -20.40 -0.94 14.56
CA GLN A 193 -19.29 -1.20 15.48
C GLN A 193 -18.94 -2.69 15.60
N GLU A 194 -19.79 -3.58 15.07
CA GLU A 194 -19.54 -5.02 15.14
C GLU A 194 -18.31 -5.45 14.32
N TRP A 195 -17.62 -6.48 14.80
CA TRP A 195 -16.48 -7.07 14.08
C TRP A 195 -16.93 -7.68 12.73
N PRO A 196 -16.24 -7.42 11.59
CA PRO A 196 -15.04 -6.60 11.38
C PRO A 196 -15.36 -5.25 10.66
N ILE A 197 -16.57 -4.70 10.83
CA ILE A 197 -17.09 -3.58 10.04
C ILE A 197 -16.23 -2.32 10.17
N PRO A 198 -15.86 -1.84 11.39
CA PRO A 198 -14.99 -0.67 11.52
C PRO A 198 -13.64 -0.89 10.84
N LEU A 199 -13.09 -2.11 10.96
CA LEU A 199 -11.79 -2.49 10.42
C LEU A 199 -11.75 -2.45 8.91
N VAL A 200 -12.82 -2.88 8.25
CA VAL A 200 -12.97 -2.79 6.79
C VAL A 200 -12.94 -1.32 6.35
N VAL A 201 -13.70 -0.44 7.02
CA VAL A 201 -13.72 0.99 6.71
C VAL A 201 -12.36 1.64 6.99
N GLY A 202 -11.75 1.34 8.12
CA GLY A 202 -10.42 1.84 8.49
C GLY A 202 -9.34 1.39 7.51
N ALA A 203 -9.37 0.14 7.06
CA ALA A 203 -8.46 -0.37 6.04
C ALA A 203 -8.64 0.35 4.69
N GLN A 204 -9.88 0.60 4.27
CA GLN A 204 -10.17 1.37 3.05
C GLN A 204 -9.66 2.81 3.13
N LEU A 205 -9.87 3.49 4.26
CA LEU A 205 -9.36 4.84 4.49
C LEU A 205 -7.82 4.86 4.56
N GLY A 206 -7.21 3.87 5.21
CA GLY A 206 -5.76 3.70 5.27
C GLY A 206 -5.14 3.42 3.89
N ALA A 207 -5.82 2.63 3.05
CA ALA A 207 -5.44 2.42 1.66
C ALA A 207 -5.52 3.73 0.86
N MET A 208 -6.64 4.46 0.97
CA MET A 208 -6.82 5.75 0.30
C MET A 208 -5.73 6.74 0.67
N PHE A 209 -5.43 6.87 1.96
CA PHE A 209 -4.35 7.72 2.45
C PHE A 209 -2.99 7.29 1.90
N GLY A 210 -2.68 6.00 1.95
CA GLY A 210 -1.43 5.45 1.43
C GLY A 210 -1.21 5.73 -0.04
N TYR A 211 -2.19 5.40 -0.89
CA TYR A 211 -2.08 5.62 -2.34
C TYR A 211 -1.97 7.09 -2.72
N THR A 212 -2.65 7.97 -1.97
CA THR A 212 -2.67 9.42 -2.22
C THR A 212 -1.40 10.12 -1.75
N PHE A 213 -0.87 9.78 -0.56
CA PHE A 213 0.19 10.53 0.09
C PHE A 213 1.53 9.80 0.16
N CYS A 214 1.55 8.46 0.18
CA CYS A 214 2.81 7.71 0.18
C CYS A 214 3.42 7.54 -1.21
N SER A 215 2.75 8.01 -2.27
CA SER A 215 3.35 8.14 -3.60
C SER A 215 4.30 9.35 -3.62
N GLN A 216 5.62 9.10 -3.69
CA GLN A 216 6.72 10.08 -3.85
C GLN A 216 7.35 10.72 -2.61
N LEU A 217 7.03 10.25 -1.41
CA LEU A 217 7.89 10.43 -0.22
C LEU A 217 8.79 9.20 -0.06
#